data_AF-V4ZKR0-F1
#
_entry.id   AF-V4ZKR0-F1
#
_cell.length_a   1.000
_cell.length_b   1.000
_cell.length_c   1.000
_cell.angle_alpha   90.00
_cell.angle_beta   90.00
_cell.angle_gamma   90.00
#
_symmetry.space_group_name_H-M   'P 1'
#
loop_
_entity.id
_entity.type
_entity.pdbx_description
1 polymer ?
#
loop_
_entity_poly.entity_id
_entity_poly.type
_entity_poly.pdbx_seq_one_letter_code
_entity_poly.pdbx_strand_id
1 'polypeptide(L)'
;MNRQRLLLVLAIVLLTVTASGTHGATTVALDRTTATDIVDQDSGLLAVSQATTGFNTTTNRADLTVTATNQLTLTIDKINISVDGTTRTAKRVSPGATVSVSFTSVDCAATVVIEYDTESITQRAERQIDCG
;
A
#
# COMPACT_ATOMS: atom_id res chain seq x y z
N MET A 1 -71.43 -44.52 11.20
CA MET A 1 -70.48 -44.50 10.07
C MET A 1 -69.96 -43.09 9.93
N ASN A 2 -68.68 -42.82 10.19
CA ASN A 2 -68.03 -41.60 9.71
C ASN A 2 -66.53 -41.61 10.00
N ARG A 3 -65.75 -41.82 8.93
CA ARG A 3 -64.44 -41.24 8.53
C ARG A 3 -63.28 -41.11 9.54
N GLN A 4 -63.48 -41.06 10.85
CA GLN A 4 -62.43 -40.83 11.85
C GLN A 4 -61.55 -42.04 12.12
N ARG A 5 -62.05 -43.27 11.90
CA ARG A 5 -61.24 -44.50 11.97
C ARG A 5 -60.32 -44.71 10.76
N LEU A 6 -60.57 -44.00 9.64
CA LEU A 6 -59.69 -44.02 8.46
C LEU A 6 -58.50 -43.06 8.62
N LEU A 7 -58.67 -42.01 9.43
CA LEU A 7 -57.64 -40.99 9.69
C LEU A 7 -56.52 -41.47 10.63
N LEU A 8 -56.79 -42.50 11.45
CA LEU A 8 -55.81 -43.03 12.41
C LEU A 8 -54.84 -44.06 11.81
N VAL A 9 -55.19 -44.69 10.69
CA VAL A 9 -54.33 -45.70 10.02
C VAL A 9 -53.36 -45.04 9.02
N LEU A 10 -53.71 -43.84 8.51
CA LEU A 10 -52.81 -43.05 7.67
C LEU A 10 -51.65 -42.41 8.46
N ALA A 11 -51.71 -42.44 9.79
CA ALA A 11 -50.72 -41.85 10.69
C ALA A 11 -49.46 -42.72 10.91
N ILE A 12 -49.40 -43.95 10.37
CA ILE A 12 -48.35 -44.92 10.73
C ILE A 12 -47.47 -45.38 9.54
N VAL A 13 -47.82 -45.03 8.29
CA VAL A 13 -47.10 -45.53 7.09
C VAL A 13 -46.09 -44.53 6.48
N LEU A 14 -45.97 -43.31 7.01
CA LEU A 14 -44.94 -42.35 6.54
C LEU A 14 -43.80 -42.13 7.55
N LEU A 15 -43.50 -43.15 8.33
CA LEU A 15 -42.29 -43.26 9.12
C LEU A 15 -41.37 -44.33 8.50
N THR A 16 -40.66 -43.99 7.43
CA THR A 16 -39.34 -44.58 7.15
C THR A 16 -38.56 -43.79 6.09
N VAL A 17 -37.50 -43.13 6.57
CA VAL A 17 -36.18 -42.99 5.91
C VAL A 17 -36.18 -42.06 4.67
N THR A 18 -35.59 -40.87 4.74
CA THR A 18 -34.13 -40.71 4.68
C THR A 18 -33.62 -39.51 5.48
N ALA A 19 -32.63 -39.76 6.32
CA ALA A 19 -31.65 -38.76 6.71
C ALA A 19 -30.99 -38.21 5.44
N SER A 20 -31.11 -36.92 5.20
CA SER A 20 -30.26 -36.20 4.27
C SER A 20 -30.09 -34.83 4.87
N GLY A 21 -28.91 -34.63 5.46
CA GLY A 21 -28.59 -33.45 6.24
C GLY A 21 -28.94 -32.19 5.49
N THR A 22 -29.73 -31.34 6.13
CA THR A 22 -29.59 -29.90 5.92
C THR A 22 -28.24 -29.52 6.51
N HIS A 23 -27.17 -29.80 5.76
CA HIS A 23 -25.99 -28.96 5.81
C HIS A 23 -26.46 -27.60 5.34
N GLY A 24 -26.94 -26.79 6.28
CA GLY A 24 -26.92 -25.35 6.12
C GLY A 24 -25.45 -24.98 5.99
N ALA A 25 -24.93 -25.03 4.77
CA ALA A 25 -23.76 -24.25 4.44
C ALA A 25 -24.21 -22.80 4.55
N THR A 26 -24.16 -22.26 5.78
CA THR A 26 -23.85 -20.85 5.94
C THR A 26 -22.47 -20.69 5.35
N THR A 27 -22.43 -20.44 4.05
CA THR A 27 -21.33 -19.71 3.46
C THR A 27 -21.36 -18.36 4.18
N VAL A 28 -20.59 -18.26 5.27
CA VAL A 28 -20.03 -16.97 5.62
C VAL A 28 -19.14 -16.65 4.45
N ALA A 29 -19.69 -15.98 3.44
CA ALA A 29 -18.88 -15.15 2.58
C ALA A 29 -18.24 -14.18 3.56
N LEU A 30 -17.04 -14.53 4.03
CA LEU A 30 -16.18 -13.58 4.69
C LEU A 30 -15.86 -12.60 3.58
N ASP A 31 -16.72 -11.59 3.45
CA ASP A 31 -16.47 -10.43 2.63
C ASP A 31 -15.31 -9.70 3.28
N ARG A 32 -14.13 -10.26 3.02
CA ARG A 32 -12.85 -9.67 3.32
C ARG A 32 -12.53 -8.75 2.16
N THR A 33 -13.46 -7.87 1.81
CA THR A 33 -13.09 -6.57 1.26
C THR A 33 -12.41 -5.81 2.40
N THR A 34 -11.20 -6.25 2.76
CA THR A 34 -10.24 -5.30 3.30
C THR A 34 -10.12 -4.25 2.21
N ALA A 35 -10.70 -3.07 2.45
CA ALA A 35 -10.23 -1.87 1.82
C ALA A 35 -8.76 -1.73 2.26
N THR A 36 -7.88 -2.43 1.55
CA THR A 36 -6.48 -2.09 1.53
C THR A 36 -6.46 -0.76 0.82
N ASP A 37 -6.56 0.31 1.60
CA ASP A 37 -6.01 1.58 1.17
C ASP A 37 -4.53 1.28 0.96
N ILE A 38 -4.15 0.98 -0.28
CA ILE A 38 -2.75 0.91 -0.66
C ILE A 38 -2.32 2.37 -0.64
N VAL A 39 -2.10 2.89 0.57
CA VAL A 39 -1.27 4.06 0.77
C VAL A 39 0.02 3.68 0.06
N ASP A 40 0.32 4.41 -1.01
CA ASP A 40 1.47 4.25 -1.87
C ASP A 40 2.62 3.57 -1.11
N GLN A 41 2.90 2.30 -1.42
CA GLN A 41 3.79 1.45 -0.60
C GLN A 41 5.18 2.06 -0.41
N ASP A 42 5.58 2.92 -1.34
CA ASP A 42 6.77 3.77 -1.25
C ASP A 42 6.81 4.60 0.04
N SER A 43 5.67 5.14 0.47
CA SER A 43 5.52 5.97 1.68
C SER A 43 5.53 5.17 2.98
N GLY A 44 5.28 3.85 2.93
CA GLY A 44 5.23 3.00 4.11
C GLY A 44 6.61 2.60 4.65
N LEU A 45 7.63 2.58 3.79
CA LEU A 45 8.99 2.17 4.14
C LEU A 45 9.95 3.38 4.23
N LEU A 46 9.70 4.40 3.40
CA LEU A 46 10.45 5.64 3.40
C LEU A 46 9.47 6.82 3.31
N ALA A 47 9.40 7.64 4.35
CA ALA A 47 8.61 8.87 4.27
C ALA A 47 9.42 9.93 3.52
N VAL A 48 8.87 10.45 2.43
CA VAL A 48 9.55 11.40 1.56
C VAL A 48 8.79 12.71 1.54
N SER A 49 9.50 13.82 1.70
CA SER A 49 8.97 15.17 1.52
C SER A 49 9.90 16.00 0.65
N GLN A 50 9.34 16.99 -0.04
CA GLN A 50 10.07 17.88 -0.92
C GLN A 50 9.77 19.34 -0.60
N ALA A 51 10.77 20.19 -0.80
CA ALA A 51 10.64 21.63 -0.69
C ALA A 51 11.36 22.28 -1.87
N THR A 52 10.67 23.18 -2.58
CA THR A 52 11.23 23.96 -3.67
C THR A 52 11.41 25.41 -3.27
N THR A 53 12.46 26.05 -3.78
CA THR A 53 12.74 27.47 -3.57
C THR A 53 13.22 28.13 -4.85
N GLY A 54 13.01 29.44 -4.99
CA GLY A 54 13.55 30.19 -6.13
C GLY A 54 12.93 29.80 -7.47
N PHE A 55 11.66 29.37 -7.49
CA PHE A 55 10.98 28.99 -8.72
C PHE A 55 10.98 30.14 -9.73
N ASN A 56 11.46 29.84 -10.93
CA ASN A 56 11.50 30.73 -12.07
C ASN A 56 10.50 30.25 -13.14
N THR A 57 9.42 31.01 -13.30
CA THR A 57 8.33 30.73 -14.26
C THR A 57 8.76 30.83 -15.72
N THR A 58 9.82 31.58 -16.02
CA THR A 58 10.33 31.73 -17.40
C THR A 58 11.11 30.50 -17.84
N THR A 59 11.87 29.88 -16.92
CA THR A 59 12.70 28.71 -17.21
C THR A 59 12.10 27.39 -16.73
N ASN A 60 10.98 27.42 -16.02
CA ASN A 60 10.37 26.27 -15.34
C ASN A 60 11.33 25.52 -14.40
N ARG A 61 12.15 26.27 -13.64
CA ARG A 61 13.20 25.69 -12.78
C ARG A 61 13.15 26.21 -11.37
N ALA A 62 13.51 25.37 -10.41
CA ALA A 62 13.62 25.72 -8.99
C ALA A 62 14.83 25.02 -8.35
N ASP A 63 15.25 25.48 -7.19
CA ASP A 63 16.08 24.67 -6.30
C ASP A 63 15.19 23.70 -5.52
N LEU A 64 15.65 22.47 -5.34
CA LEU A 64 14.87 21.39 -4.73
C LEU A 64 15.64 20.79 -3.56
N THR A 65 14.98 20.63 -2.43
CA THR A 65 15.46 19.80 -1.32
C THR A 65 14.52 18.61 -1.13
N VAL A 66 15.08 17.41 -1.21
CA VAL A 66 14.37 16.15 -0.96
C VAL A 66 14.79 15.64 0.40
N THR A 67 13.81 15.34 1.24
CA THR A 67 14.01 14.80 2.58
C THR A 67 13.40 13.41 2.64
N ALA A 68 14.17 12.45 3.12
CA ALA A 68 13.78 11.06 3.26
C ALA A 68 13.95 10.63 4.73
N THR A 69 12.94 9.96 5.28
CA THR A 69 12.96 9.43 6.64
C THR A 69 12.78 7.92 6.60
N ASN A 70 13.70 7.19 7.21
CA ASN A 70 13.63 5.75 7.32
C ASN A 70 12.51 5.33 8.29
N GLN A 71 11.43 4.77 7.77
CA GLN A 71 10.30 4.28 8.57
C GLN A 71 10.48 2.80 8.99
N LEU A 72 11.56 2.15 8.57
CA LEU A 72 11.88 0.77 8.91
C LEU A 72 12.47 0.66 10.31
N THR A 73 12.36 -0.53 10.90
CA THR A 73 13.06 -0.91 12.14
C THR A 73 14.53 -1.28 11.91
N LEU A 74 14.99 -1.28 10.66
CA LEU A 74 16.33 -1.68 10.23
C LEU A 74 17.07 -0.46 9.65
N THR A 75 18.40 -0.50 9.65
CA THR A 75 19.21 0.55 9.02
C THR A 75 19.22 0.37 7.50
N ILE A 76 19.05 1.46 6.76
CA ILE A 76 19.22 1.49 5.30
C ILE A 76 20.65 1.90 4.99
N ASP A 77 21.43 1.05 4.32
CA ASP A 77 22.85 1.35 4.05
C ASP A 77 23.05 2.49 3.06
N LYS A 78 22.13 2.62 2.10
CA LYS A 78 22.25 3.59 1.02
C LYS A 78 20.88 3.98 0.48
N ILE A 79 20.65 5.28 0.40
CA ILE A 79 19.53 5.88 -0.33
C ILE A 79 20.12 6.74 -1.45
N ASN A 80 19.80 6.39 -2.68
CA ASN A 80 20.09 7.18 -3.87
C ASN A 80 18.87 8.02 -4.22
N ILE A 81 19.07 9.32 -4.41
CA ILE A 81 18.03 10.25 -4.82
C ILE A 81 18.52 10.89 -6.11
N SER A 82 17.76 10.74 -7.18
CA SER A 82 18.13 11.17 -8.52
C SER A 82 17.11 12.13 -9.10
N VAL A 83 17.59 13.23 -9.67
CA VAL A 83 16.79 14.26 -10.34
C VAL A 83 17.57 14.74 -11.56
N ASP A 84 16.94 14.80 -12.74
CA ASP A 84 17.58 15.27 -13.99
C ASP A 84 18.94 14.60 -14.27
N GLY A 85 19.04 13.29 -14.02
CA GLY A 85 20.28 12.52 -14.20
C GLY A 85 21.38 12.79 -13.18
N THR A 86 21.15 13.69 -12.21
CA THR A 86 22.06 13.94 -11.08
C THR A 86 21.64 13.08 -9.90
N THR A 87 22.56 12.29 -9.35
CA THR A 87 22.30 11.46 -8.16
C THR A 87 23.03 12.00 -6.94
N ARG A 88 22.32 12.06 -5.82
CA ARG A 88 22.85 12.29 -4.48
C ARG A 88 22.61 11.04 -3.64
N THR A 89 23.59 10.69 -2.81
CA THR A 89 23.53 9.48 -2.00
C THR A 89 23.63 9.83 -0.52
N ALA A 90 22.64 9.40 0.25
CA ALA A 90 22.73 9.34 1.71
C ALA A 90 23.19 7.93 2.12
N LYS A 91 24.18 7.87 3.00
CA LYS A 91 24.72 6.60 3.51
C LYS A 91 24.26 6.38 4.93
N ARG A 92 23.92 5.13 5.24
CA ARG A 92 23.57 4.62 6.56
C ARG A 92 22.53 5.49 7.28
N VAL A 93 21.26 5.23 6.99
CA VAL A 93 20.13 5.90 7.61
C VAL A 93 19.51 4.95 8.64
N SER A 94 19.74 5.25 9.91
CA SER A 94 19.18 4.46 11.03
C SER A 94 17.65 4.53 11.08
N PRO A 95 16.99 3.59 11.77
CA PRO A 95 15.55 3.64 12.02
C PRO A 95 15.09 5.00 12.56
N GLY A 96 14.06 5.58 11.96
CA GLY A 96 13.51 6.89 12.32
C GLY A 96 14.38 8.10 11.96
N ALA A 97 15.58 7.89 11.42
CA ALA A 97 16.46 8.98 11.04
C ALA A 97 16.03 9.61 9.71
N THR A 98 16.29 10.91 9.61
CA THR A 98 15.99 11.72 8.44
C THR A 98 17.28 12.17 7.75
N VAL A 99 17.27 12.17 6.43
CA VAL A 99 18.34 12.70 5.58
C VAL A 99 17.75 13.67 4.56
N SER A 100 18.50 14.72 4.25
CA SER A 100 18.10 15.71 3.24
C SER A 100 19.22 15.90 2.24
N VAL A 101 18.86 16.02 0.97
CA VAL A 101 19.78 16.33 -0.13
C VAL A 101 19.18 17.44 -0.98
N SER A 102 20.05 18.29 -1.53
CA SER A 102 19.63 19.43 -2.33
C SER A 102 20.17 19.34 -3.77
N PHE A 103 19.34 19.83 -4.69
CA PHE A 103 19.59 19.99 -6.10
C PHE A 103 19.32 21.44 -6.47
N THR A 104 20.11 21.98 -7.39
CA THR A 104 20.00 23.37 -7.82
C THR A 104 19.46 23.44 -9.24
N SER A 105 18.55 24.36 -9.51
CA SER A 105 18.02 24.62 -10.85
C SER A 105 17.50 23.37 -11.56
N VAL A 106 16.68 22.56 -10.87
CA VAL A 106 16.02 21.38 -11.45
C VAL A 106 14.81 21.79 -12.28
N ASP A 107 14.51 21.03 -13.34
CA ASP A 107 13.28 21.21 -14.11
C ASP A 107 12.07 20.75 -13.28
N CYS A 108 11.08 21.61 -13.12
CA CYS A 108 9.86 21.29 -12.37
C CYS A 108 8.99 20.21 -13.04
N ALA A 109 9.22 19.93 -14.33
CA ALA A 109 8.59 18.81 -15.03
C ALA A 109 9.30 17.46 -14.78
N ALA A 110 10.45 17.48 -14.07
CA ALA A 110 11.20 16.27 -13.81
C ALA A 110 10.61 15.43 -12.66
N THR A 111 11.09 14.20 -12.58
CA THR A 111 10.73 13.24 -11.55
C THR A 111 11.90 13.01 -10.61
N VAL A 112 11.63 13.03 -9.32
CA VAL A 112 12.53 12.54 -8.27
C VAL A 112 12.44 11.02 -8.23
N VAL A 113 13.55 10.34 -8.44
CA VAL A 113 13.66 8.88 -8.31
C VAL A 113 14.44 8.58 -7.03
N ILE A 114 13.85 7.82 -6.12
CA ILE A 114 14.48 7.39 -4.87
C ILE A 114 14.65 5.88 -4.89
N GLU A 115 15.89 5.43 -4.77
CA GLU A 115 16.25 4.01 -4.76
C GLU A 115 17.00 3.69 -3.48
N TYR A 116 16.63 2.60 -2.82
CA TYR A 116 17.33 2.15 -1.63
C TYR A 116 17.31 0.63 -1.53
N ASP A 117 18.38 0.11 -0.94
CA ASP A 117 18.52 -1.31 -0.69
C ASP A 117 18.27 -1.57 0.79
N THR A 118 17.43 -2.56 1.05
CA THR A 118 17.38 -3.26 2.33
C THR A 118 18.01 -4.64 2.11
N GLU A 119 18.46 -5.32 3.17
CA GLU A 119 19.19 -6.59 3.09
C GLU A 119 18.55 -7.66 2.17
N SER A 120 17.23 -7.58 1.93
CA SER A 120 16.49 -8.57 1.14
C SER A 120 15.80 -8.02 -0.12
N ILE A 121 15.63 -6.70 -0.26
CA ILE A 121 14.88 -6.09 -1.37
C ILE A 121 15.45 -4.72 -1.75
N THR A 122 15.54 -4.47 -3.06
CA THR A 122 15.73 -3.13 -3.63
C THR A 122 14.37 -2.50 -3.85
N GLN A 123 14.21 -1.27 -3.39
CA GLN A 123 13.00 -0.48 -3.53
C GLN A 123 13.26 0.74 -4.38
N ARG A 124 12.26 1.14 -5.16
CA ARG A 124 12.31 2.29 -6.06
C ARG A 124 10.99 3.04 -6.03
N ALA A 125 11.06 4.31 -5.66
CA ALA A 125 9.94 5.23 -5.60
C ALA A 125 10.14 6.38 -6.59
N GLU A 126 9.06 6.86 -7.19
CA GLU A 126 9.06 7.99 -8.11
C GLU A 126 8.09 9.08 -7.64
N ARG A 127 8.55 10.34 -7.60
CA ARG A 127 7.73 11.49 -7.20
C ARG A 127 7.88 12.63 -8.19
N GLN A 128 6.76 13.20 -8.62
CA GLN A 128 6.80 14.42 -9.40
C GLN A 128 7.25 15.59 -8.52
N ILE A 129 8.09 16.47 -9.06
CA ILE A 129 8.50 17.69 -8.37
C ILE A 129 7.30 18.63 -8.25
N ASP A 130 7.10 19.15 -7.04
CA ASP A 130 6.12 20.18 -6.74
C ASP A 130 6.82 21.54 -6.66
N CYS A 131 6.62 22.36 -7.68
CA CYS A 131 7.20 23.70 -7.80
C CYS A 131 6.21 24.83 -7.47
N GLY A 132 5.22 24.55 -6.61
CA GLY A 132 4.28 25.55 -6.11
C GLY A 132 3.12 25.86 -7.05
#